data_AF-A0AAE0GND4-F1
#
_entry.id   AF-A0AAE0GND4-F1
#
_cell.length_a   1.000
_cell.length_b   1.000
_cell.length_c   1.000
_cell.angle_alpha   90.00
_cell.angle_beta   90.00
_cell.angle_gamma   90.00
#
_symmetry.space_group_name_H-M   'P 1'
#
loop_
_entity.id
_entity.type
_entity.pdbx_description
1 polymer ?
#
loop_
_entity_poly.entity_id
_entity_poly.type
_entity_poly.pdbx_seq_one_letter_code
_entity_poly.pdbx_strand_id
1 'polypeptide(L)'
;MEETGKLNAFLVKTPEREDLNQYWYSQHTIDTIRKELEKSFKRIAFLSTPSIFFSLKDKALRKNCVLFDLDEQWTKLPNNVIYDFNKPSEIPSDIHHSFDCVVIDPRFITREVWEKYTE
;
A
#
# COMPACT_ATOMS: atom_id res chain seq x y z
N MET A 1 -20.88 16.86 6.82
CA MET A 1 -20.30 17.78 5.83
C MET A 1 -19.18 17.03 5.16
N GLU A 2 -19.39 16.61 3.92
CA GLU A 2 -18.43 15.82 3.15
C GLU A 2 -17.35 16.78 2.63
N GLU A 3 -16.06 16.46 2.83
CA GLU A 3 -14.93 17.22 2.24
C GLU A 3 -14.89 17.02 0.72
N THR A 4 -15.93 17.42 0.00
CA THR A 4 -15.96 17.41 -1.46
C THR A 4 -15.23 18.64 -1.98
N GLY A 5 -13.97 18.46 -2.38
CA GLY A 5 -13.26 19.49 -3.15
C GLY A 5 -11.73 19.42 -3.18
N LYS A 6 -11.09 18.67 -2.27
CA LYS A 6 -9.63 18.58 -2.25
C LYS A 6 -9.18 17.24 -2.85
N LEU A 7 -8.46 17.29 -3.97
CA LEU A 7 -7.84 16.12 -4.58
C LEU A 7 -6.86 15.44 -3.61
N ASN A 8 -6.74 14.12 -3.70
CA ASN A 8 -5.82 13.31 -2.93
C ASN A 8 -4.39 13.81 -3.18
N ALA A 9 -3.68 14.17 -2.10
CA ALA A 9 -2.33 14.68 -2.23
C ALA A 9 -1.36 13.65 -2.85
N PHE A 10 -1.60 12.35 -2.67
CA PHE A 10 -0.82 11.29 -3.31
C PHE A 10 -1.05 11.30 -4.82
N LEU A 11 -2.33 11.24 -5.27
CA LEU A 11 -2.66 11.21 -6.70
C LEU A 11 -2.13 12.44 -7.45
N VAL A 12 -2.07 13.60 -6.80
CA VAL A 12 -1.52 14.83 -7.38
C VAL A 12 0.01 14.80 -7.52
N LYS A 13 0.70 14.18 -6.55
CA LYS A 13 2.16 14.24 -6.45
C LYS A 13 2.88 13.04 -7.05
N THR A 14 2.17 11.93 -7.22
CA THR A 14 2.73 10.66 -7.66
C THR A 14 2.05 10.28 -8.97
N PRO A 15 2.66 10.58 -10.13
CA PRO A 15 2.10 10.21 -11.43
C PRO A 15 2.11 8.68 -11.60
N GLU A 16 1.21 8.20 -12.44
CA GLU A 16 1.19 6.79 -12.86
C GLU A 16 2.37 6.47 -13.78
N ARG A 17 2.76 5.20 -13.81
CA ARG A 17 3.91 4.71 -14.59
C ARG A 17 3.53 3.46 -15.35
N GLU A 18 3.17 3.63 -16.63
CA GLU A 18 2.77 2.55 -17.53
C GLU A 18 3.88 1.50 -17.73
N ASP A 19 5.14 1.95 -17.78
CA ASP A 19 6.33 1.08 -17.90
C ASP A 19 6.47 0.11 -16.72
N LEU A 20 5.90 0.47 -15.57
CA LEU A 20 5.91 -0.34 -14.35
C LEU A 20 4.56 -1.01 -14.07
N ASN A 21 3.57 -0.87 -14.97
CA ASN A 21 2.18 -1.28 -14.76
C ASN A 21 1.61 -0.72 -13.43
N GLN A 22 1.96 0.52 -13.10
CA GLN A 22 1.62 1.18 -11.83
C GLN A 22 0.47 2.18 -12.06
N TYR A 23 -0.74 1.76 -11.69
CA TYR A 23 -1.96 2.56 -11.80
C TYR A 23 -2.56 2.82 -10.42
N TRP A 24 -3.20 3.98 -10.27
CA TRP A 24 -3.77 4.36 -8.99
C TRP A 24 -5.28 4.23 -8.96
N TYR A 25 -5.79 3.78 -7.82
CA TYR A 25 -7.21 3.80 -7.55
C TYR A 25 -7.77 5.23 -7.64
N SER A 26 -9.04 5.32 -8.04
CA SER A 26 -9.77 6.59 -7.97
C SER A 26 -9.77 7.15 -6.54
N GLN A 27 -9.88 8.48 -6.42
CA GLN A 27 -10.08 9.14 -5.12
C GLN A 27 -11.16 8.46 -4.28
N HIS A 28 -12.30 8.18 -4.90
CA HIS A 28 -13.44 7.58 -4.22
C HIS A 28 -13.10 6.19 -3.66
N THR A 29 -12.46 5.36 -4.47
CA THR A 29 -12.02 4.02 -4.06
C THR A 29 -11.02 4.09 -2.90
N ILE A 30 -10.01 4.97 -3.00
CA ILE A 30 -9.02 5.18 -1.93
C ILE A 30 -9.73 5.60 -0.64
N ASP A 31 -10.64 6.56 -0.70
CA ASP A 31 -11.35 7.06 0.47
C ASP A 31 -12.23 6.01 1.12
N THR A 32 -12.92 5.20 0.32
CA THR A 32 -13.76 4.11 0.81
C THR A 32 -12.92 3.07 1.54
N ILE A 33 -11.85 2.56 0.91
CA ILE A 33 -10.97 1.56 1.53
C ILE A 33 -10.32 2.13 2.79
N ARG A 34 -9.75 3.34 2.71
CA ARG A 34 -9.13 4.03 3.85
C ARG A 34 -10.07 4.09 5.06
N LYS A 35 -11.32 4.53 4.87
CA LYS A 35 -12.30 4.67 5.97
C LYS A 35 -12.55 3.33 6.67
N GLU A 36 -12.71 2.25 5.92
CA GLU A 36 -12.93 0.92 6.50
C GLU A 36 -11.69 0.40 7.23
N LEU A 37 -10.50 0.64 6.67
CA LEU A 37 -9.23 0.26 7.30
C LEU A 37 -9.00 0.97 8.64
N GLU A 38 -9.16 2.30 8.66
CA GLU A 38 -8.98 3.13 9.86
C GLU A 38 -9.99 2.80 10.97
N LYS A 39 -11.16 2.30 10.61
CA LYS A 39 -12.20 1.88 11.55
C LYS A 39 -11.93 0.51 12.16
N SER A 40 -11.35 -0.41 11.40
CA SER A 40 -11.41 -1.84 11.70
C SER A 40 -10.10 -2.46 12.14
N PHE A 41 -8.95 -1.87 11.77
CA PHE A 41 -7.64 -2.49 11.97
C PHE A 41 -6.65 -1.56 12.66
N LYS A 42 -5.64 -2.15 13.32
CA LYS A 42 -4.63 -1.42 14.09
C LYS A 42 -3.23 -1.54 13.50
N ARG A 43 -2.97 -2.60 12.73
CA ARG A 43 -1.70 -2.83 12.03
C ARG A 43 -1.95 -3.50 10.69
N ILE A 44 -1.67 -2.77 9.61
CA ILE A 44 -1.99 -3.18 8.24
C ILE A 44 -0.70 -3.29 7.43
N ALA A 45 -0.59 -4.36 6.65
CA ALA A 45 0.43 -4.48 5.59
C ALA A 45 -0.16 -3.97 4.27
N PHE A 46 0.48 -2.97 3.67
CA PHE A 46 0.14 -2.43 2.36
C PHE A 46 1.11 -3.00 1.34
N LEU A 47 0.69 -4.04 0.62
CA LEU A 47 1.51 -4.74 -0.35
C LEU A 47 1.22 -4.20 -1.75
N SER A 48 2.18 -3.44 -2.29
CA SER A 48 2.08 -2.74 -3.57
C SER A 48 0.91 -1.76 -3.67
N THR A 49 0.45 -1.23 -2.52
CA THR A 49 -0.70 -0.30 -2.42
C THR A 49 -0.34 1.05 -1.79
N PRO A 50 0.69 1.77 -2.31
CA PRO A 50 1.17 3.02 -1.71
C PRO A 50 0.10 4.11 -1.70
N SER A 51 -0.78 4.14 -2.70
CA SER A 51 -1.86 5.13 -2.81
C SER A 51 -2.79 5.12 -1.59
N ILE A 52 -3.08 3.96 -1.02
CA ILE A 52 -3.91 3.84 0.19
C ILE A 52 -3.10 4.16 1.43
N PHE A 53 -1.88 3.62 1.55
CA PHE A 53 -0.99 3.86 2.71
C PHE A 53 -0.75 5.35 2.96
N PHE A 54 -0.39 6.10 1.91
CA PHE A 54 -0.12 7.54 2.04
C PHE A 54 -1.39 8.37 2.27
N SER A 55 -2.55 7.80 1.95
CA SER A 55 -3.85 8.45 2.13
C SER A 55 -4.46 8.27 3.52
N LEU A 56 -3.92 7.37 4.36
CA LEU A 56 -4.32 7.26 5.77
C LEU A 56 -4.24 8.64 6.46
N LYS A 57 -5.34 9.06 7.07
CA LYS A 57 -5.48 10.31 7.83
C LYS A 57 -5.02 10.13 9.27
N ASP A 58 -5.21 8.95 9.86
CA ASP A 58 -4.67 8.60 11.17
C ASP A 58 -3.15 8.37 11.08
N LYS A 59 -2.39 9.33 11.62
CA LYS A 59 -0.93 9.29 11.63
C LYS A 59 -0.36 8.23 12.59
N ALA A 60 -1.07 7.92 13.68
CA ALA A 60 -0.63 6.90 14.62
C ALA A 60 -0.79 5.51 13.99
N LEU A 61 -1.94 5.26 13.35
CA LEU A 61 -2.16 4.06 12.57
C LEU A 61 -1.12 3.93 11.45
N ARG A 62 -0.92 4.98 10.63
CA ARG A 62 0.04 4.94 9.52
C ARG A 62 1.47 4.64 9.97
N LYS A 63 1.89 5.12 11.15
CA LYS A 63 3.19 4.78 11.75
C LYS A 63 3.30 3.32 12.19
N ASN A 64 2.18 2.70 12.53
CA ASN A 64 2.13 1.29 12.95
C ASN A 64 1.95 0.31 11.78
N CYS A 65 1.50 0.79 10.62
CA CYS A 65 1.39 0.00 9.38
C CYS A 65 2.74 -0.11 8.66
N VAL A 66 2.84 -1.01 7.68
CA VAL A 66 4.06 -1.20 6.87
C VAL A 66 3.71 -1.16 5.39
N LEU A 67 4.52 -0.44 4.60
CA LEU A 67 4.43 -0.40 3.14
C LEU A 67 5.46 -1.32 2.51
N PHE A 68 5.02 -2.31 1.75
CA PHE A 68 5.85 -3.23 0.97
C PHE A 68 5.77 -2.81 -0.50
N ASP A 69 6.83 -2.20 -1.02
CA ASP A 69 6.88 -1.74 -2.41
C ASP A 69 8.31 -1.80 -2.93
N LEU A 70 8.48 -2.07 -4.23
CA LEU A 70 9.78 -2.08 -4.89
C LEU A 70 10.29 -0.67 -5.19
N ASP A 71 9.41 0.34 -5.24
CA ASP A 71 9.77 1.71 -5.61
C ASP A 71 10.68 2.37 -4.56
N GLU A 72 11.94 2.62 -4.96
CA GLU A 72 12.98 3.17 -4.10
C GLU A 72 12.67 4.56 -3.56
N GLN A 73 11.72 5.30 -4.16
CA GLN A 73 11.35 6.63 -3.67
C GLN A 73 10.75 6.60 -2.25
N TRP A 74 10.30 5.42 -1.79
CA TRP A 74 9.74 5.21 -0.45
C TRP A 74 10.77 4.79 0.61
N THR A 75 12.02 4.52 0.23
CA THR A 75 13.06 4.00 1.14
C THR A 75 13.40 4.92 2.31
N LYS A 76 13.07 6.21 2.21
CA LYS A 76 13.23 7.17 3.32
C LYS A 76 12.17 7.02 4.41
N LEU A 77 11.11 6.26 4.15
CA LEU A 77 10.06 5.97 5.12
C LEU A 77 10.56 4.86 6.07
N PRO A 78 10.57 5.08 7.40
CA PRO A 78 11.10 4.10 8.36
C PRO A 78 10.29 2.80 8.42
N ASN A 79 9.04 2.83 7.97
CA ASN A 79 8.13 1.69 7.90
C ASN A 79 7.85 1.25 6.45
N ASN A 80 8.86 1.36 5.58
CA ASN A 80 8.88 0.74 4.26
C ASN A 80 9.77 -0.51 4.25
N VAL A 81 9.32 -1.55 3.57
CA VAL A 81 10.09 -2.73 3.21
C VAL A 81 10.22 -2.73 1.68
N ILE A 82 11.45 -2.80 1.17
CA ILE A 82 11.68 -3.03 -0.26
C ILE A 82 11.20 -4.46 -0.55
N TYR A 83 10.15 -4.58 -1.34
CA TYR A 83 9.53 -5.87 -1.65
C TYR A 83 9.67 -6.19 -3.14
N ASP A 84 10.41 -7.24 -3.44
CA ASP A 84 10.50 -7.85 -4.76
C ASP A 84 9.63 -9.11 -4.78
N PHE A 85 8.56 -9.10 -5.59
CA PHE A 85 7.66 -10.24 -5.69
C PHE A 85 8.33 -11.48 -6.29
N ASN A 86 9.51 -11.37 -6.92
CA ASN A 86 10.29 -12.54 -7.34
C ASN A 86 11.00 -13.22 -6.16
N LYS A 87 10.96 -12.60 -4.98
CA LYS A 87 11.55 -13.09 -3.73
C LYS A 87 10.58 -12.87 -2.56
N PRO A 88 9.36 -13.46 -2.62
CA PRO A 88 8.27 -13.14 -1.70
C PRO A 88 8.61 -13.44 -0.23
N SER A 89 9.55 -14.36 0.02
CA SER A 89 10.00 -14.72 1.38
C SER A 89 11.10 -13.80 1.96
N GLU A 90 11.67 -12.85 1.20
CA GLU A 90 12.67 -11.89 1.71
C GLU A 90 12.01 -10.77 2.55
N ILE A 91 11.23 -11.17 3.56
CA ILE A 91 10.52 -10.28 4.47
C ILE A 91 11.20 -10.34 5.85
N PRO A 92 11.44 -9.18 6.52
CA PRO A 92 12.01 -9.16 7.87
C PRO A 92 11.23 -10.04 8.85
N SER A 93 11.94 -10.93 9.55
CA SER A 93 11.32 -11.92 10.43
C SER A 93 10.65 -11.32 11.67
N ASP A 94 11.07 -10.13 12.09
CA ASP A 94 10.53 -9.40 13.25
C ASP A 94 9.11 -8.90 13.05
N ILE A 95 8.62 -8.82 11.80
CA ILE A 95 7.26 -8.39 11.47
C ILE A 95 6.33 -9.54 11.06
N HIS A 96 6.83 -10.78 11.05
CA HIS A 96 6.01 -11.97 10.76
C HIS A 96 4.88 -12.12 11.79
N HIS A 97 3.70 -12.56 11.34
CA HIS A 97 2.49 -12.74 12.16
C HIS A 97 2.06 -11.51 12.98
N SER A 98 2.48 -10.30 12.57
CA SER A 98 2.22 -9.06 13.32
C SER A 98 1.07 -8.20 12.77
N PHE A 99 0.48 -8.56 11.62
CA PHE A 99 -0.54 -7.76 10.95
C PHE A 99 -1.95 -8.34 11.13
N ASP A 100 -2.93 -7.45 11.31
CA ASP A 100 -4.34 -7.83 11.44
C ASP A 100 -5.09 -7.79 10.08
N CYS A 101 -4.47 -7.19 9.06
CA CYS A 101 -5.01 -7.03 7.72
C CYS A 101 -3.88 -6.86 6.71
N VAL A 102 -4.07 -7.39 5.49
CA VAL A 102 -3.18 -7.19 4.35
C VAL A 102 -4.01 -6.65 3.19
N VAL A 103 -3.54 -5.55 2.59
CA VAL A 103 -4.14 -4.94 1.40
C VAL A 103 -3.17 -5.15 0.24
N ILE A 104 -3.61 -5.89 -0.78
CA ILE A 104 -2.74 -6.39 -1.84
C ILE A 104 -3.23 -5.91 -3.20
N ASP A 105 -2.32 -5.35 -4.01
CA ASP A 105 -2.58 -5.05 -5.42
C ASP A 105 -1.31 -5.31 -6.26
N PRO A 106 -1.14 -6.51 -6.80
CA PRO A 106 0.06 -6.85 -7.56
C PRO A 106 0.16 -6.02 -8.83
N ARG A 107 1.37 -5.57 -9.17
CA ARG A 107 1.59 -4.71 -10.34
C ARG A 107 1.08 -5.33 -11.64
N PHE A 108 1.20 -6.64 -11.83
CA PHE A 108 0.77 -7.32 -13.07
C PHE A 108 -0.40 -8.26 -12.84
N ILE A 109 -1.41 -8.19 -13.71
CA ILE A 109 -2.56 -9.11 -13.72
C ILE A 109 -2.24 -10.33 -14.58
N THR A 110 -1.16 -11.03 -14.23
CA THR A 110 -0.81 -12.32 -14.84
C THR A 110 -0.80 -13.41 -13.77
N ARG A 111 -1.16 -14.63 -14.16
CA ARG A 111 -1.20 -15.76 -13.24
C ARG A 111 0.12 -15.95 -12.49
N GLU A 112 1.25 -15.86 -13.19
CA GLU A 112 2.59 -16.02 -12.62
C GLU A 112 2.87 -15.01 -11.49
N VAL A 113 2.52 -13.73 -11.68
CA VAL A 113 2.73 -12.71 -10.65
C VAL A 113 1.82 -12.97 -9.46
N TRP A 114 0.56 -13.35 -9.70
CA TRP A 114 -0.38 -13.66 -8.63
C TRP A 114 0.01 -14.89 -7.82
N GLU A 115 0.53 -15.94 -8.44
CA GLU A 115 1.03 -17.14 -7.75
C GLU A 115 2.17 -16.77 -6.78
N LYS A 116 3.10 -15.91 -7.19
CA LYS A 116 4.20 -15.44 -6.32
C LYS A 116 3.71 -14.66 -5.09
N TYR A 117 2.59 -13.95 -5.18
CA TYR A 117 1.99 -13.25 -4.03
C TYR A 117 1.25 -14.18 -3.06
N THR A 118 1.07 -15.46 -3.42
CA THR A 118 0.44 -16.48 -2.56
C THR A 118 1.42 -17.41 -1.85
N GLU A 119 2.72 -17.28 -2.17
CA GLU A 119 3.81 -18.00 -1.51
C GLU A 119 4.13 -17.42 -0.12
#